data_AF-A0A939HJN0-F1
#
_entry.id   AF-A0A939HJN0-F1
#
_cell.length_a   1.000
_cell.length_b   1.000
_cell.length_c   1.000
_cell.angle_alpha   90.00
_cell.angle_beta   90.00
_cell.angle_gamma   90.00
#
_symmetry.space_group_name_H-M   'P 1'
#
loop_
_entity.id
_entity.type
_entity.pdbx_description
1 polymer ?
#
loop_
_entity_poly.entity_id
_entity_poly.type
_entity_poly.pdbx_seq_one_letter_code
_entity_poly.pdbx_strand_id
1 'polypeptide(L)'
;MGGAAVNVNPESMTANDRLADLTSWDADWSGLRVVVTGIGVSGFAAADTLIELGAKVVVVDAATTAKAAAQADTLKIVGAVDVLLGQDAVDSLPLVEGTLPELVVTSPGWRPDQALLAAAKRKHIPVWGDVELAWRLRERKGRKTADWLAITGTNGKTTTVGMTESMLQAAGLKAIAVGNVGTPILDALRDPVEYDAFAVELSSFQLHWSHSLSPVASVCLNVAEDHVDWHGSYTSYLADKAKVYGNTQKAAIFNAEQIETERMVEDADVVEGCRAIGFTTLTPAVSMLGVVEGLLVDRAFIAERKDSAAELASMADLGPVAPRHMVANALAAAALVRAYGVEPAAVRQGLLNYLPGDHRIQPVAKQNGVLWVNDSKATNPHAASAALSAFQNVVWIAGGLSKGVNYDELVKEHAPRLKAVVLIGTDTADLEASLQRHAPDVPVIGQPKGDTEKVQTAGAAASPIFGDTVMAQAVASAAEVAVSGDTVLMAPAAASMDQFSSYAHRGDAFIQAVRELVEGQAQATEE
;
A
#
# COMPACT_ATOMS: atom_id res chain seq x y z
N MET A 1 51.31 -29.84 24.26
CA MET A 1 51.33 -28.47 24.81
C MET A 1 50.06 -27.79 24.32
N GLY A 2 49.12 -27.54 25.24
CA GLY A 2 47.82 -26.97 24.93
C GLY A 2 47.92 -25.48 24.64
N GLY A 3 47.28 -25.04 23.55
CA GLY A 3 47.03 -23.63 23.25
C GLY A 3 45.70 -23.24 23.90
N ALA A 4 45.75 -22.25 24.77
CA ALA A 4 44.60 -21.73 25.50
C ALA A 4 43.54 -21.17 24.55
N ALA A 5 42.29 -21.55 24.79
CA ALA A 5 41.12 -20.87 24.24
C ALA A 5 41.09 -19.44 24.78
N VAL A 6 41.03 -18.46 23.87
CA VAL A 6 40.77 -17.07 24.22
C VAL A 6 39.31 -17.00 24.65
N ASN A 7 39.11 -16.91 25.97
CA ASN A 7 37.81 -16.73 26.59
C ASN A 7 37.39 -15.27 26.35
N VAL A 8 36.50 -15.05 25.39
CA VAL A 8 35.91 -13.72 25.17
C VAL A 8 34.92 -13.48 26.30
N ASN A 9 35.19 -12.45 27.10
CA ASN A 9 34.38 -12.09 28.26
C ASN A 9 33.01 -11.54 27.77
N PRO A 10 31.86 -12.10 28.18
CA PRO A 10 30.54 -11.65 27.69
C PRO A 10 30.12 -10.23 28.12
N GLU A 11 30.88 -9.58 29.02
CA GLU A 11 30.45 -8.36 29.72
C GLU A 11 30.87 -7.04 29.05
N SER A 12 31.27 -7.01 27.77
CA SER A 12 31.63 -5.74 27.10
C SER A 12 31.09 -5.56 25.69
N MET A 13 29.95 -6.17 25.35
CA MET A 13 29.20 -5.74 24.16
C MET A 13 28.43 -4.47 24.52
N THR A 14 28.63 -3.39 23.76
CA THR A 14 27.74 -2.23 23.87
C THR A 14 26.35 -2.63 23.39
N ALA A 15 25.30 -1.93 23.83
CA ALA A 15 23.93 -2.21 23.35
C ALA A 15 23.84 -2.21 21.81
N ASN A 16 24.70 -1.42 21.15
CA ASN A 16 24.75 -1.33 19.69
C ASN A 16 25.40 -2.58 19.06
N ASP A 17 26.42 -3.15 19.68
CA ASP A 17 27.06 -4.40 19.21
C ASP A 17 26.09 -5.57 19.32
N ARG A 18 25.31 -5.63 20.41
CA ARG A 18 24.28 -6.67 20.58
C ARG A 18 23.23 -6.61 19.48
N LEU A 19 22.71 -5.42 19.18
CA LEU A 19 21.70 -5.25 18.14
C LEU A 19 22.22 -5.56 16.74
N ALA A 20 23.52 -5.38 16.48
CA ALA A 20 24.13 -5.73 15.21
C ALA A 20 24.05 -7.24 14.91
N ASP A 21 24.20 -8.08 15.95
CA ASP A 21 24.17 -9.55 15.84
C ASP A 21 22.75 -10.15 15.84
N LEU A 22 21.72 -9.33 16.09
CA LEU A 22 20.31 -9.75 15.99
C LEU A 22 19.87 -9.77 14.53
N THR A 23 20.26 -10.82 13.82
CA THR A 23 20.00 -11.02 12.37
C THR A 23 19.35 -12.35 12.03
N SER A 24 18.93 -13.13 13.03
CA SER A 24 18.13 -14.34 12.84
C SER A 24 17.12 -14.54 13.97
N TRP A 25 16.11 -15.38 13.73
CA TRP A 25 15.13 -15.84 14.73
C TRP A 25 15.80 -16.45 15.95
N ASP A 26 16.87 -17.21 15.74
CA ASP A 26 17.58 -17.95 16.79
C ASP A 26 18.72 -17.14 17.46
N ALA A 27 18.85 -15.85 17.14
CA ALA A 27 19.78 -14.95 17.82
C ALA A 27 19.35 -14.72 19.29
N ASP A 28 20.25 -14.18 20.13
CA ASP A 28 19.97 -14.00 21.56
C ASP A 28 19.15 -12.72 21.85
N TRP A 29 17.84 -12.81 21.57
CA TRP A 29 16.84 -11.81 21.91
C TRP A 29 16.49 -11.77 23.41
N SER A 30 16.92 -12.78 24.18
CA SER A 30 16.48 -12.98 25.55
C SER A 30 16.88 -11.82 26.46
N GLY A 31 15.93 -11.26 27.19
CA GLY A 31 16.18 -10.13 28.09
C GLY A 31 16.45 -8.79 27.42
N LEU A 32 16.38 -8.70 26.07
CA LEU A 32 16.49 -7.43 25.37
C LEU A 32 15.33 -6.51 25.79
N ARG A 33 15.63 -5.29 26.25
CA ARG A 33 14.60 -4.34 26.68
C ARG A 33 14.08 -3.55 25.49
N VAL A 34 12.83 -3.80 25.12
CA VAL A 34 12.21 -3.21 23.93
C VAL A 34 10.97 -2.41 24.30
N VAL A 35 10.86 -1.20 23.75
CA VAL A 35 9.59 -0.46 23.70
C VAL A 35 8.97 -0.65 22.33
N VAL A 36 7.71 -1.08 22.27
CA VAL A 36 6.94 -1.19 21.02
C VAL A 36 5.92 -0.06 20.97
N THR A 37 5.94 0.76 19.92
CA THR A 37 4.97 1.86 19.74
C THR A 37 3.87 1.47 18.75
N GLY A 38 2.62 1.70 19.17
CA GLY A 38 1.42 1.24 18.51
C GLY A 38 1.01 -0.18 18.92
N ILE A 39 -0.27 -0.37 19.25
CA ILE A 39 -0.88 -1.67 19.60
C ILE A 39 -1.78 -2.21 18.47
N GLY A 40 -1.83 -1.51 17.34
CA GLY A 40 -2.50 -1.97 16.12
C GLY A 40 -1.91 -3.28 15.58
N VAL A 41 -2.26 -3.62 14.34
CA VAL A 41 -1.90 -4.92 13.74
C VAL A 41 -0.38 -5.17 13.75
N SER A 42 0.43 -4.26 13.18
CA SER A 42 1.90 -4.42 13.14
C SER A 42 2.54 -4.43 14.53
N GLY A 43 2.14 -3.50 15.40
CA GLY A 43 2.75 -3.38 16.73
C GLY A 43 2.41 -4.55 17.65
N PHE A 44 1.18 -5.08 17.57
CA PHE A 44 0.81 -6.32 18.26
C PHE A 44 1.67 -7.50 17.81
N ALA A 45 1.82 -7.71 16.49
CA ALA A 45 2.65 -8.79 15.95
C ALA A 45 4.13 -8.65 16.36
N ALA A 46 4.65 -7.42 16.40
CA ALA A 46 6.01 -7.11 16.87
C ALA A 46 6.18 -7.45 18.35
N ALA A 47 5.25 -7.02 19.21
CA ALA A 47 5.28 -7.30 20.63
C ALA A 47 5.18 -8.80 20.92
N ASP A 48 4.19 -9.49 20.33
CA ASP A 48 3.98 -10.94 20.50
C ASP A 48 5.23 -11.75 20.10
N THR A 49 5.85 -11.39 18.97
CA THR A 49 7.07 -12.06 18.50
C THR A 49 8.26 -11.82 19.42
N LEU A 50 8.48 -10.59 19.86
CA LEU A 50 9.58 -10.27 20.76
C LEU A 50 9.41 -10.95 22.14
N ILE A 51 8.18 -11.03 22.65
CA ILE A 51 7.85 -11.74 23.89
C ILE A 51 8.17 -13.23 23.76
N GLU A 52 7.77 -13.87 22.66
CA GLU A 52 8.10 -15.28 22.39
C GLU A 52 9.60 -15.54 22.37
N LEU A 53 10.37 -14.61 21.81
CA LEU A 53 11.84 -14.67 21.74
C LEU A 53 12.52 -14.33 23.09
N GLY A 54 11.74 -14.05 24.13
CA GLY A 54 12.22 -13.81 25.49
C GLY A 54 12.63 -12.37 25.78
N ALA A 55 12.31 -11.42 24.91
CA ALA A 55 12.57 -9.99 25.15
C ALA A 55 11.66 -9.44 26.26
N LYS A 56 12.09 -8.35 26.89
CA LYS A 56 11.32 -7.59 27.89
C LYS A 56 10.61 -6.45 27.18
N VAL A 57 9.31 -6.61 26.95
CA VAL A 57 8.53 -5.71 26.08
C VAL A 57 7.59 -4.82 26.87
N VAL A 58 7.69 -3.51 26.67
CA VAL A 58 6.66 -2.54 27.06
C VAL A 58 6.00 -2.00 25.80
N VAL A 59 4.67 -2.06 25.74
CA VAL A 59 3.90 -1.54 24.59
C VAL A 59 3.26 -0.21 24.94
N VAL A 60 3.27 0.75 24.02
CA VAL A 60 2.66 2.07 24.19
C VAL A 60 1.72 2.42 23.03
N ASP A 61 0.55 2.95 23.33
CA ASP A 61 -0.38 3.50 22.33
C ASP A 61 -1.23 4.63 22.92
N ALA A 62 -1.57 5.64 22.12
CA ALA A 62 -2.48 6.71 22.54
C ALA A 62 -3.94 6.24 22.61
N ALA A 63 -4.30 5.18 21.87
CA ALA A 63 -5.65 4.68 21.75
C ALA A 63 -6.15 4.02 23.04
N THR A 64 -7.36 4.42 23.47
CA THR A 64 -8.07 3.87 24.63
C THR A 64 -9.36 3.14 24.24
N THR A 65 -9.48 2.76 22.97
CA THR A 65 -10.66 2.05 22.45
C THR A 65 -10.82 0.66 23.09
N ALA A 66 -12.04 0.10 23.07
CA ALA A 66 -12.28 -1.26 23.55
C ALA A 66 -11.40 -2.31 22.85
N LYS A 67 -11.09 -2.11 21.56
CA LYS A 67 -10.17 -2.96 20.81
C LYS A 67 -8.74 -2.87 21.38
N ALA A 68 -8.25 -1.66 21.61
CA ALA A 68 -6.92 -1.44 22.18
C ALA A 68 -6.80 -2.03 23.59
N ALA A 69 -7.85 -1.89 24.42
CA ALA A 69 -7.91 -2.50 25.74
C ALA A 69 -7.83 -4.04 25.67
N ALA A 70 -8.62 -4.67 24.79
CA ALA A 70 -8.59 -6.12 24.62
C ALA A 70 -7.22 -6.64 24.12
N GLN A 71 -6.60 -5.92 23.18
CA GLN A 71 -5.23 -6.23 22.73
C GLN A 71 -4.21 -6.08 23.86
N ALA A 72 -4.35 -5.05 24.70
CA ALA A 72 -3.49 -4.84 25.86
C ALA A 72 -3.60 -5.97 26.87
N ASP A 73 -4.82 -6.42 27.18
CA ASP A 73 -5.06 -7.55 28.07
C ASP A 73 -4.43 -8.84 27.51
N THR A 74 -4.57 -9.08 26.20
CA THR A 74 -3.94 -10.21 25.52
C THR A 74 -2.42 -10.16 25.64
N LEU A 75 -1.81 -9.01 25.37
CA LEU A 75 -0.35 -8.83 25.45
C LEU A 75 0.18 -9.04 26.89
N LYS A 76 -0.55 -8.59 27.90
CA LYS A 76 -0.22 -8.84 29.31
C LYS A 76 -0.28 -10.34 29.66
N ILE A 77 -1.26 -11.06 29.11
CA ILE A 77 -1.39 -12.51 29.33
C ILE A 77 -0.23 -13.28 28.68
N VAL A 78 0.18 -12.91 27.47
CA VAL A 78 1.27 -13.60 26.77
C VAL A 78 2.65 -13.25 27.30
N GLY A 79 2.81 -12.16 28.06
CA GLY A 79 4.02 -11.87 28.83
C GLY A 79 4.65 -10.50 28.61
N ALA A 80 3.92 -9.52 28.08
CA ALA A 80 4.39 -8.13 28.07
C ALA A 80 4.68 -7.66 29.50
N VAL A 81 5.79 -6.94 29.68
CA VAL A 81 6.17 -6.33 30.98
C VAL A 81 5.12 -5.31 31.38
N ASP A 82 4.68 -4.49 30.43
CA ASP A 82 3.56 -3.57 30.61
C ASP A 82 2.94 -3.17 29.27
N VAL A 83 1.70 -2.67 29.32
CA VAL A 83 1.02 -2.03 28.18
C VAL A 83 0.39 -0.73 28.66
N LEU A 84 0.94 0.38 28.17
CA LEU A 84 0.57 1.74 28.55
C LEU A 84 -0.32 2.34 27.47
N LEU A 85 -1.56 2.67 27.82
CA LEU A 85 -2.53 3.27 26.92
C LEU A 85 -2.86 4.71 27.34
N GLY A 86 -3.16 5.56 26.35
CA GLY A 86 -3.60 6.94 26.54
C GLY A 86 -2.56 7.97 26.14
N GLN A 87 -2.97 9.24 26.09
CA GLN A 87 -2.12 10.32 25.56
C GLN A 87 -0.82 10.48 26.38
N ASP A 88 -0.90 10.38 27.70
CA ASP A 88 0.28 10.49 28.57
C ASP A 88 1.32 9.38 28.31
N ALA A 89 0.88 8.22 27.81
CA ALA A 89 1.76 7.08 27.53
C ALA A 89 2.69 7.34 26.32
N VAL A 90 2.31 8.24 25.42
CA VAL A 90 3.07 8.52 24.19
C VAL A 90 3.95 9.78 24.30
N ASP A 91 3.82 10.53 25.38
CA ASP A 91 4.53 11.79 25.61
C ASP A 91 5.96 11.59 26.15
N SER A 92 6.29 10.38 26.62
CA SER A 92 7.62 10.07 27.17
C SER A 92 8.07 8.66 26.84
N LEU A 93 9.38 8.44 26.82
CA LEU A 93 9.96 7.11 26.64
C LEU A 93 9.89 6.33 27.97
N PRO A 94 9.09 5.25 28.06
CA PRO A 94 8.98 4.49 29.29
C PRO A 94 10.25 3.70 29.60
N LEU A 95 10.43 3.37 30.88
CA LEU A 95 11.43 2.43 31.34
C LEU A 95 10.92 0.99 31.18
N VAL A 96 11.82 0.06 30.89
CA VAL A 96 11.55 -1.38 30.89
C VAL A 96 12.26 -1.97 32.09
N GLU A 97 11.51 -2.53 33.04
CA GLU A 97 12.03 -3.06 34.32
C GLU A 97 12.95 -2.03 35.04
N GLY A 98 12.56 -0.75 35.04
CA GLY A 98 13.28 0.33 35.73
C GLY A 98 14.53 0.86 35.00
N THR A 99 14.83 0.36 33.80
CA THR A 99 15.99 0.77 32.99
C THR A 99 15.54 1.34 31.64
N LEU A 100 16.39 2.14 30.99
CA LEU A 100 16.11 2.59 29.62
C LEU A 100 16.04 1.38 28.66
N PRO A 101 15.18 1.46 27.62
CA PRO A 101 15.14 0.44 26.58
C PRO A 101 16.41 0.45 25.75
N GLU A 102 16.76 -0.71 25.21
CA GLU A 102 17.87 -0.91 24.28
C GLU A 102 17.42 -0.70 22.83
N LEU A 103 16.13 -0.91 22.55
CA LEU A 103 15.53 -0.79 21.23
C LEU A 103 14.12 -0.21 21.33
N VAL A 104 13.74 0.61 20.36
CA VAL A 104 12.34 0.94 20.08
C VAL A 104 11.93 0.29 18.76
N VAL A 105 10.79 -0.42 18.75
CA VAL A 105 10.17 -0.92 17.52
C VAL A 105 8.88 -0.13 17.28
N THR A 106 8.79 0.53 16.14
CA THR A 106 7.71 1.49 15.88
C THR A 106 6.76 1.03 14.79
N SER A 107 5.47 1.22 15.02
CA SER A 107 4.46 1.04 13.99
C SER A 107 4.59 2.15 12.92
N PRO A 108 4.24 1.89 11.64
CA PRO A 108 4.47 2.83 10.54
C PRO A 108 3.80 4.21 10.73
N GLY A 109 2.63 4.27 11.37
CA GLY A 109 1.89 5.52 11.55
C GLY A 109 2.55 6.53 12.51
N TRP A 110 3.56 6.12 13.28
CA TRP A 110 4.23 6.99 14.24
C TRP A 110 5.25 7.90 13.54
N ARG A 111 5.07 9.21 13.69
CA ARG A 111 5.98 10.19 13.09
C ARG A 111 7.29 10.30 13.89
N PRO A 112 8.43 10.53 13.21
CA PRO A 112 9.72 10.70 13.90
C PRO A 112 9.78 11.86 14.89
N ASP A 113 8.90 12.85 14.75
CA ASP A 113 8.82 14.04 15.60
C ASP A 113 8.00 13.85 16.89
N GLN A 114 7.28 12.73 17.03
CA GLN A 114 6.53 12.43 18.25
C GLN A 114 7.46 12.34 19.46
N ALA A 115 6.96 12.79 20.62
CA ALA A 115 7.79 13.03 21.80
C ALA A 115 8.63 11.81 22.23
N LEU A 116 8.04 10.61 22.22
CA LEU A 116 8.71 9.36 22.55
C LEU A 116 9.83 9.01 21.56
N LEU A 117 9.57 9.06 20.25
CA LEU A 117 10.58 8.74 19.23
C LEU A 117 11.70 9.80 19.19
N ALA A 118 11.35 11.07 19.34
CA ALA A 118 12.31 12.15 19.49
C ALA A 118 13.18 11.97 20.76
N ALA A 119 12.60 11.46 21.86
CA ALA A 119 13.34 11.15 23.09
C ALA A 119 14.29 9.96 22.90
N ALA A 120 13.86 8.90 22.21
CA ALA A 120 14.72 7.75 21.86
C ALA A 120 15.93 8.23 21.04
N LYS A 121 15.70 9.05 20.01
CA LYS A 121 16.76 9.65 19.19
C LYS A 121 17.75 10.48 20.02
N ARG A 122 17.26 11.35 20.91
CA ARG A 122 18.13 12.17 21.81
C ARG A 122 18.97 11.31 22.77
N LYS A 123 18.49 10.12 23.13
CA LYS A 123 19.18 9.16 23.99
C LYS A 123 20.04 8.16 23.21
N HIS A 124 20.13 8.29 21.89
CA HIS A 124 20.84 7.36 20.99
C HIS A 124 20.33 5.92 21.09
N ILE A 125 19.03 5.74 21.35
CA ILE A 125 18.37 4.43 21.34
C ILE A 125 17.92 4.15 19.90
N PRO A 126 18.35 3.03 19.29
CA PRO A 126 17.93 2.66 17.94
C PRO A 126 16.42 2.52 17.82
N VAL A 127 15.88 2.91 16.66
CA VAL A 127 14.47 2.77 16.32
C VAL A 127 14.36 1.93 15.05
N TRP A 128 13.65 0.80 15.12
CA TRP A 128 13.37 -0.08 13.99
C TRP A 128 11.88 -0.05 13.66
N GLY A 129 11.55 -0.22 12.38
CA GLY A 129 10.19 -0.53 11.96
C GLY A 129 9.87 -2.01 12.15
N ASP A 130 8.59 -2.36 12.00
CA ASP A 130 8.13 -3.75 11.91
C ASP A 130 8.82 -4.52 10.77
N VAL A 131 9.06 -3.85 9.64
CA VAL A 131 9.75 -4.43 8.47
C VAL A 131 11.23 -4.71 8.75
N GLU A 132 11.95 -3.80 9.39
CA GLU A 132 13.36 -4.01 9.78
C GLU A 132 13.48 -5.16 10.79
N LEU A 133 12.57 -5.21 11.78
CA LEU A 133 12.50 -6.33 12.72
C LEU A 133 12.23 -7.65 11.99
N ALA A 134 11.25 -7.68 11.08
CA ALA A 134 10.93 -8.88 10.31
C ALA A 134 12.10 -9.34 9.44
N TRP A 135 12.79 -8.41 8.77
CA TRP A 135 13.98 -8.71 7.99
C TRP A 135 15.04 -9.39 8.86
N ARG A 136 15.30 -8.86 10.06
CA ARG A 136 16.25 -9.45 11.03
C ARG A 136 15.81 -10.79 11.60
N LEU A 137 14.53 -11.11 11.62
CA LEU A 137 14.00 -12.37 12.15
C LEU A 137 13.83 -13.46 11.08
N ARG A 138 13.97 -13.13 9.80
CA ARG A 138 13.59 -14.01 8.68
C ARG A 138 14.36 -15.34 8.61
N GLU A 139 15.58 -15.37 9.13
CA GLU A 139 16.43 -16.57 9.11
C GLU A 139 16.17 -17.42 10.34
N ARG A 140 15.86 -18.71 10.15
CA ARG A 140 15.62 -19.65 11.24
C ARG A 140 16.27 -20.98 10.92
N LYS A 141 17.07 -21.49 11.87
CA LYS A 141 17.84 -22.70 11.71
C LYS A 141 16.94 -23.88 11.38
N GLY A 142 17.26 -24.57 10.28
CA GLY A 142 16.51 -25.73 9.83
C GLY A 142 15.19 -25.41 9.12
N ARG A 143 14.90 -24.13 8.84
CA ARG A 143 13.79 -23.73 7.97
C ARG A 143 14.31 -23.03 6.73
N LYS A 144 13.55 -23.13 5.64
CA LYS A 144 13.80 -22.33 4.45
C LYS A 144 13.53 -20.84 4.74
N THR A 145 14.44 -19.97 4.33
CA THR A 145 14.23 -18.51 4.36
C THR A 145 13.57 -18.08 3.06
N ALA A 146 12.43 -17.40 3.16
CA ALA A 146 11.74 -16.84 2.00
C ALA A 146 12.53 -15.66 1.43
N ASP A 147 12.72 -15.65 0.11
CA ASP A 147 13.30 -14.53 -0.61
C ASP A 147 12.29 -13.38 -0.77
N TRP A 148 12.73 -12.12 -0.66
CA TRP A 148 11.81 -10.97 -0.74
C TRP A 148 11.86 -10.30 -2.12
N LEU A 149 10.68 -10.06 -2.70
CA LEU A 149 10.45 -9.18 -3.83
C LEU A 149 9.73 -7.92 -3.34
N ALA A 150 10.45 -6.82 -3.22
CA ALA A 150 9.97 -5.62 -2.52
C ALA A 150 9.30 -4.61 -3.48
N ILE A 151 8.12 -4.13 -3.11
CA ILE A 151 7.29 -3.24 -3.94
C ILE A 151 6.93 -2.00 -3.14
N THR A 152 7.30 -0.83 -3.65
CA THR A 152 6.78 0.46 -3.18
C THR A 152 6.27 1.30 -4.35
N GLY A 153 5.67 2.44 -4.01
CA GLY A 153 5.13 3.42 -4.95
C GLY A 153 4.01 4.23 -4.31
N THR A 154 3.55 5.29 -4.96
CA THR A 154 2.36 6.02 -4.51
C THR A 154 1.13 5.16 -4.76
N ASN A 155 0.94 4.69 -6.00
CA ASN A 155 -0.21 3.88 -6.44
C ASN A 155 0.21 2.55 -7.08
N GLY A 156 -0.74 1.62 -7.21
CA GLY A 156 -0.52 0.33 -7.89
C GLY A 156 0.14 -0.78 -7.06
N LYS A 157 0.62 -0.45 -5.85
CA LYS A 157 1.31 -1.39 -4.94
C LYS A 157 0.56 -2.70 -4.70
N THR A 158 -0.67 -2.62 -4.20
CA THR A 158 -1.48 -3.80 -3.85
C THR A 158 -1.83 -4.66 -5.06
N THR A 159 -2.06 -4.03 -6.21
CA THR A 159 -2.29 -4.78 -7.45
C THR A 159 -1.02 -5.51 -7.88
N THR A 160 0.12 -4.81 -7.83
CA THR A 160 1.42 -5.38 -8.22
C THR A 160 1.87 -6.50 -7.28
N VAL A 161 1.65 -6.38 -5.96
CA VAL A 161 2.01 -7.43 -5.00
C VAL A 161 1.15 -8.68 -5.20
N GLY A 162 -0.15 -8.52 -5.46
CA GLY A 162 -1.04 -9.65 -5.77
C GLY A 162 -0.73 -10.31 -7.11
N MET A 163 -0.38 -9.53 -8.15
CA MET A 163 0.10 -10.09 -9.42
C MET A 163 1.42 -10.86 -9.23
N THR A 164 2.35 -10.31 -8.44
CA THR A 164 3.64 -10.94 -8.13
C THR A 164 3.43 -12.27 -7.39
N GLU A 165 2.59 -12.29 -6.36
CA GLU A 165 2.18 -13.51 -5.65
C GLU A 165 1.59 -14.55 -6.62
N SER A 166 0.63 -14.14 -7.45
CA SER A 166 -0.04 -15.05 -8.39
C SER A 166 0.93 -15.64 -9.42
N MET A 167 1.87 -14.85 -9.94
CA MET A 167 2.91 -15.34 -10.86
C MET A 167 3.89 -16.30 -10.17
N LEU A 168 4.29 -16.04 -8.93
CA LEU A 168 5.14 -16.96 -8.16
C LEU A 168 4.41 -18.29 -7.91
N GLN A 169 3.13 -18.24 -7.50
CA GLN A 169 2.32 -19.44 -7.28
C GLN A 169 2.09 -20.22 -8.58
N ALA A 170 1.86 -19.54 -9.70
CA ALA A 170 1.76 -20.17 -11.02
C ALA A 170 3.08 -20.85 -11.45
N ALA A 171 4.22 -20.41 -10.93
CA ALA A 171 5.52 -21.07 -11.09
C ALA A 171 5.71 -22.30 -10.18
N GLY A 172 4.70 -22.65 -9.37
CA GLY A 172 4.76 -23.76 -8.41
C GLY A 172 5.45 -23.43 -7.09
N LEU A 173 5.72 -22.14 -6.82
CA LEU A 173 6.35 -21.69 -5.59
C LEU A 173 5.30 -21.49 -4.49
N LYS A 174 5.66 -21.80 -3.25
CA LYS A 174 4.94 -21.34 -2.06
C LYS A 174 5.27 -19.88 -1.85
N ALA A 175 4.38 -18.99 -2.28
CA ALA A 175 4.54 -17.56 -2.12
C ALA A 175 3.28 -16.91 -1.55
N ILE A 176 3.46 -15.81 -0.84
CA ILE A 176 2.38 -15.03 -0.23
C ILE A 176 2.67 -13.53 -0.34
N ALA A 177 1.61 -12.73 -0.51
CA ALA A 177 1.68 -11.27 -0.38
C ALA A 177 1.67 -10.84 1.10
N VAL A 178 2.64 -10.02 1.49
CA VAL A 178 2.81 -9.56 2.89
C VAL A 178 3.17 -8.08 2.97
N GLY A 179 3.14 -7.51 4.17
CA GLY A 179 3.61 -6.15 4.45
C GLY A 179 2.47 -5.19 4.75
N ASN A 180 2.41 -4.07 4.04
CA ASN A 180 1.41 -3.02 4.23
C ASN A 180 -0.04 -3.46 3.86
N VAL A 181 -0.18 -4.61 3.18
CA VAL A 181 -1.47 -5.20 2.83
C VAL A 181 -1.45 -6.70 3.09
N GLY A 182 -2.62 -7.27 3.36
CA GLY A 182 -2.75 -8.70 3.63
C GLY A 182 -2.17 -9.07 4.99
N THR A 183 -1.29 -10.06 5.00
CA THR A 183 -0.70 -10.63 6.22
C THR A 183 0.50 -9.79 6.68
N PRO A 184 0.58 -9.40 7.96
CA PRO A 184 1.79 -8.81 8.53
C PRO A 184 3.01 -9.71 8.30
N ILE A 185 4.16 -9.14 7.98
CA ILE A 185 5.37 -9.93 7.65
C ILE A 185 5.76 -10.85 8.81
N LEU A 186 5.67 -10.36 10.05
CA LEU A 186 5.97 -11.13 11.25
C LEU A 186 5.04 -12.34 11.42
N ASP A 187 3.76 -12.20 11.08
CA ASP A 187 2.81 -13.32 11.12
C ASP A 187 3.17 -14.38 10.08
N ALA A 188 3.57 -13.96 8.87
CA ALA A 188 4.03 -14.87 7.82
C ALA A 188 5.33 -15.60 8.18
N LEU A 189 6.22 -14.99 8.98
CA LEU A 189 7.43 -15.65 9.49
C LEU A 189 7.12 -16.70 10.58
N ARG A 190 6.07 -16.46 11.37
CA ARG A 190 5.57 -17.38 12.41
C ARG A 190 4.80 -18.57 11.83
N ASP A 191 4.23 -18.39 10.64
CA ASP A 191 3.49 -19.43 9.93
C ASP A 191 4.35 -20.71 9.79
N PRO A 192 3.81 -21.91 10.09
CA PRO A 192 4.52 -23.17 9.85
C PRO A 192 4.85 -23.44 8.38
N VAL A 193 4.18 -22.79 7.43
CA VAL A 193 4.48 -22.90 6.01
C VAL A 193 5.89 -22.39 5.72
N GLU A 194 6.69 -23.24 5.07
CA GLU A 194 7.99 -22.86 4.53
C GLU A 194 7.79 -22.23 3.15
N TYR A 195 7.67 -20.90 3.13
CA TYR A 195 7.54 -20.13 1.91
C TYR A 195 8.87 -20.06 1.15
N ASP A 196 8.78 -20.11 -0.18
CA ASP A 196 9.90 -19.91 -1.09
C ASP A 196 10.20 -18.42 -1.27
N ALA A 197 9.15 -17.60 -1.36
CA ALA A 197 9.28 -16.16 -1.60
C ALA A 197 8.12 -15.36 -0.99
N PHE A 198 8.42 -14.12 -0.63
CA PHE A 198 7.44 -13.10 -0.24
C PHE A 198 7.35 -12.02 -1.29
N ALA A 199 6.13 -11.71 -1.73
CA ALA A 199 5.84 -10.46 -2.42
C ALA A 199 5.53 -9.41 -1.34
N VAL A 200 6.40 -8.42 -1.18
CA VAL A 200 6.38 -7.52 -0.01
C VAL A 200 5.92 -6.13 -0.42
N GLU A 201 4.70 -5.73 0.00
CA GLU A 201 4.24 -4.35 -0.14
C GLU A 201 4.83 -3.47 0.97
N LEU A 202 5.57 -2.42 0.60
CA LEU A 202 6.20 -1.48 1.50
C LEU A 202 5.68 -0.06 1.32
N SER A 203 5.19 0.55 2.41
CA SER A 203 4.86 1.97 2.47
C SER A 203 6.13 2.83 2.64
N SER A 204 6.04 4.14 2.36
CA SER A 204 7.15 5.06 2.66
C SER A 204 7.42 5.17 4.16
N PHE A 205 6.38 5.02 4.99
CA PHE A 205 6.53 5.01 6.45
C PHE A 205 7.33 3.80 6.95
N GLN A 206 7.08 2.61 6.39
CA GLN A 206 7.85 1.42 6.73
C GLN A 206 9.31 1.54 6.27
N LEU A 207 9.52 2.05 5.05
CA LEU A 207 10.86 2.27 4.52
C LEU A 207 11.64 3.32 5.31
N HIS A 208 10.97 4.32 5.90
CA HIS A 208 11.62 5.30 6.77
C HIS A 208 12.43 4.64 7.89
N TRP A 209 11.82 3.65 8.55
CA TRP A 209 12.35 2.92 9.71
C TRP A 209 13.11 1.64 9.34
N SER A 210 13.54 1.52 8.08
CA SER A 210 14.17 0.35 7.50
C SER A 210 15.54 0.70 6.94
N HIS A 211 16.55 -0.15 7.16
CA HIS A 211 17.92 0.15 6.71
C HIS A 211 18.76 -1.06 6.31
N SER A 212 18.40 -2.28 6.72
CA SER A 212 19.22 -3.48 6.43
C SER A 212 18.63 -4.45 5.40
N LEU A 213 17.47 -4.11 4.81
CA LEU A 213 16.84 -4.94 3.79
C LEU A 213 17.81 -5.20 2.64
N SER A 214 17.75 -6.41 2.08
CA SER A 214 18.50 -6.82 0.89
C SER A 214 17.63 -7.74 0.03
N PRO A 215 16.56 -7.20 -0.60
CA PRO A 215 15.62 -8.01 -1.38
C PRO A 215 16.27 -8.57 -2.64
N VAL A 216 15.73 -9.67 -3.17
CA VAL A 216 16.19 -10.27 -4.43
C VAL A 216 15.99 -9.29 -5.58
N ALA A 217 14.82 -8.67 -5.63
CA ALA A 217 14.51 -7.58 -6.54
C ALA A 217 13.58 -6.58 -5.86
N SER A 218 13.65 -5.33 -6.30
CA SER A 218 12.87 -4.23 -5.73
C SER A 218 12.32 -3.32 -6.83
N VAL A 219 11.19 -2.67 -6.56
CA VAL A 219 10.57 -1.70 -7.47
C VAL A 219 9.96 -0.52 -6.72
N CYS A 220 10.15 0.68 -7.27
CA CYS A 220 9.32 1.85 -6.99
C CYS A 220 8.44 2.12 -8.23
N LEU A 221 7.14 1.82 -8.12
CA LEU A 221 6.23 1.80 -9.28
C LEU A 221 5.98 3.17 -9.89
N ASN A 222 5.86 4.18 -9.04
CA ASN A 222 5.57 5.57 -9.38
C ASN A 222 5.68 6.42 -8.10
N VAL A 223 5.85 7.72 -8.31
CA VAL A 223 5.84 8.73 -7.27
C VAL A 223 4.94 9.90 -7.64
N ALA A 224 4.12 10.33 -6.70
CA ALA A 224 3.30 11.53 -6.78
C ALA A 224 3.15 12.12 -5.37
N GLU A 225 2.80 13.40 -5.28
CA GLU A 225 2.65 14.09 -4.01
C GLU A 225 1.57 13.42 -3.15
N ASP A 226 1.99 12.89 -2.01
CA ASP A 226 1.16 12.20 -1.04
C ASP A 226 1.87 12.26 0.33
N HIS A 227 1.10 12.24 1.42
CA HIS A 227 1.61 12.17 2.79
C HIS A 227 2.67 13.23 3.20
N VAL A 228 2.62 14.43 2.62
CA VAL A 228 3.54 15.53 2.95
C VAL A 228 3.40 15.96 4.43
N ASP A 229 2.22 15.80 5.01
CA ASP A 229 1.93 16.01 6.43
C ASP A 229 2.77 15.14 7.38
N TRP A 230 3.19 13.95 6.92
CA TRP A 230 4.02 13.03 7.69
C TRP A 230 5.51 13.20 7.36
N HIS A 231 5.83 13.37 6.08
CA HIS A 231 7.21 13.44 5.57
C HIS A 231 7.85 14.82 5.67
N GLY A 232 7.04 15.86 5.87
CA GLY A 232 7.45 17.27 5.90
C GLY A 232 7.74 17.87 4.52
N SER A 233 8.15 17.07 3.53
CA SER A 233 8.34 17.52 2.15
C SER A 233 8.20 16.37 1.15
N TYR A 234 7.90 16.70 -0.11
CA TYR A 234 7.91 15.72 -1.20
C TYR A 234 9.30 15.09 -1.40
N THR A 235 10.38 15.85 -1.25
CA THR A 235 11.75 15.32 -1.33
C THR A 235 12.04 14.26 -0.27
N SER A 236 11.61 14.49 0.97
CA SER A 236 11.74 13.49 2.05
C SER A 236 10.94 12.22 1.73
N TYR A 237 9.72 12.37 1.20
CA TYR A 237 8.89 11.24 0.78
C TYR A 237 9.55 10.40 -0.32
N LEU A 238 10.16 11.04 -1.31
CA LEU A 238 10.94 10.36 -2.36
C LEU A 238 12.15 9.64 -1.77
N ALA A 239 12.91 10.29 -0.90
CA ALA A 239 14.09 9.70 -0.26
C ALA A 239 13.74 8.45 0.56
N ASP A 240 12.64 8.48 1.30
CA ASP A 240 12.18 7.29 2.04
C ASP A 240 11.73 6.16 1.11
N LYS A 241 11.09 6.46 -0.03
CA LYS A 241 10.77 5.43 -1.03
C LYS A 241 12.00 4.83 -1.69
N ALA A 242 13.01 5.66 -1.98
CA ALA A 242 14.25 5.23 -2.63
C ALA A 242 14.99 4.14 -1.83
N LYS A 243 14.84 4.13 -0.49
CA LYS A 243 15.41 3.09 0.38
C LYS A 243 15.01 1.67 -0.01
N VAL A 244 13.91 1.46 -0.75
CA VAL A 244 13.52 0.15 -1.28
C VAL A 244 14.62 -0.53 -2.11
N TYR A 245 15.49 0.28 -2.75
CA TYR A 245 16.56 -0.22 -3.61
C TYR A 245 17.84 -0.59 -2.82
N GLY A 246 17.96 -0.15 -1.56
CA GLY A 246 19.13 -0.44 -0.73
C GLY A 246 19.44 -1.93 -0.64
N ASN A 247 20.70 -2.29 -0.90
CA ASN A 247 21.20 -3.67 -0.95
C ASN A 247 20.38 -4.63 -1.83
N THR A 248 19.67 -4.14 -2.85
CA THR A 248 18.96 -5.03 -3.78
C THR A 248 19.95 -5.95 -4.49
N GLN A 249 19.63 -7.24 -4.59
CA GLN A 249 20.59 -8.26 -5.00
C GLN A 249 20.69 -8.44 -6.53
N LYS A 250 19.57 -8.66 -7.22
CA LYS A 250 19.58 -9.04 -8.65
C LYS A 250 19.05 -7.94 -9.57
N ALA A 251 17.96 -7.28 -9.21
CA ALA A 251 17.34 -6.29 -10.08
C ALA A 251 16.70 -5.13 -9.31
N ALA A 252 17.18 -3.91 -9.57
CA ALA A 252 16.53 -2.67 -9.18
C ALA A 252 15.65 -2.20 -10.35
N ILE A 253 14.33 -2.32 -10.19
CA ILE A 253 13.35 -2.11 -11.25
C ILE A 253 12.73 -0.72 -11.13
N PHE A 254 12.67 0.04 -12.21
CA PHE A 254 12.12 1.40 -12.22
C PHE A 254 11.14 1.63 -13.37
N ASN A 255 10.29 2.64 -13.21
CA ASN A 255 9.35 3.06 -14.23
C ASN A 255 10.07 3.99 -15.23
N ALA A 256 10.35 3.51 -16.44
CA ALA A 256 11.05 4.27 -17.47
C ALA A 256 10.22 5.46 -18.01
N GLU A 257 8.96 5.58 -17.60
CA GLU A 257 8.08 6.71 -17.93
C GLU A 257 8.12 7.80 -16.85
N GLN A 258 8.90 7.61 -15.78
CA GLN A 258 9.04 8.57 -14.69
C GLN A 258 10.50 8.67 -14.22
N ILE A 259 11.15 9.77 -14.62
CA ILE A 259 12.58 10.03 -14.38
C ILE A 259 12.97 9.99 -12.91
N GLU A 260 12.07 10.34 -11.99
CA GLU A 260 12.30 10.25 -10.56
C GLU A 260 12.60 8.82 -10.12
N THR A 261 11.90 7.82 -10.66
CA THR A 261 12.13 6.42 -10.29
C THR A 261 13.42 5.86 -10.87
N GLU A 262 13.85 6.36 -12.03
CA GLU A 262 15.15 6.04 -12.63
C GLU A 262 16.29 6.61 -11.78
N ARG A 263 16.22 7.89 -11.40
CA ARG A 263 17.20 8.53 -10.51
C ARG A 263 17.32 7.82 -9.16
N MET A 264 16.23 7.34 -8.60
CA MET A 264 16.28 6.54 -7.37
C MET A 264 17.14 5.28 -7.51
N VAL A 265 17.19 4.66 -8.70
CA VAL A 265 18.04 3.50 -8.97
C VAL A 265 19.48 3.92 -9.23
N GLU A 266 19.69 5.03 -9.94
CA GLU A 266 21.04 5.60 -10.17
C GLU A 266 21.76 5.95 -8.86
N ASP A 267 21.01 6.47 -7.88
CA ASP A 267 21.52 6.91 -6.57
C ASP A 267 21.59 5.76 -5.54
N ALA A 268 21.14 4.54 -5.87
CA ALA A 268 21.02 3.45 -4.90
C ALA A 268 22.31 2.67 -4.70
N ASP A 269 22.66 2.44 -3.43
CA ASP A 269 23.68 1.46 -3.03
C ASP A 269 23.10 0.04 -3.11
N VAL A 270 23.30 -0.63 -4.24
CA VAL A 270 22.88 -2.01 -4.51
C VAL A 270 24.02 -3.02 -4.30
N VAL A 271 23.70 -4.32 -4.27
CA VAL A 271 24.73 -5.37 -4.25
C VAL A 271 25.39 -5.46 -5.64
N GLU A 272 26.71 -5.66 -5.66
CA GLU A 272 27.47 -5.83 -6.91
C GLU A 272 26.85 -6.91 -7.82
N GLY A 273 26.65 -6.56 -9.09
CA GLY A 273 25.98 -7.41 -10.07
C GLY A 273 24.47 -7.22 -10.18
N CYS A 274 23.86 -6.44 -9.27
CA CYS A 274 22.47 -5.98 -9.42
C CYS A 274 22.31 -5.17 -10.71
N ARG A 275 21.22 -5.41 -11.45
CA ARG A 275 20.94 -4.77 -12.73
C ARG A 275 19.83 -3.74 -12.60
N ALA A 276 20.01 -2.57 -13.21
CA ALA A 276 18.92 -1.62 -13.45
C ALA A 276 18.01 -2.14 -14.57
N ILE A 277 16.72 -2.33 -14.29
CA ILE A 277 15.73 -2.87 -15.22
C ILE A 277 14.54 -1.90 -15.33
N GLY A 278 14.28 -1.38 -16.53
CA GLY A 278 13.13 -0.50 -16.74
C GLY A 278 11.84 -1.27 -17.04
N PHE A 279 10.68 -0.69 -16.72
CA PHE A 279 9.42 -1.07 -17.34
C PHE A 279 8.73 0.14 -17.98
N THR A 280 8.02 -0.09 -19.08
CA THR A 280 7.26 0.94 -19.80
C THR A 280 6.04 0.33 -20.47
N THR A 281 4.95 1.08 -20.55
CA THR A 281 3.76 0.75 -21.35
C THR A 281 3.95 0.98 -22.86
N LEU A 282 5.16 1.40 -23.28
CA LEU A 282 5.58 1.57 -24.67
C LEU A 282 6.49 0.42 -25.11
N THR A 283 7.01 0.49 -26.34
CA THR A 283 8.00 -0.47 -26.85
C THR A 283 9.28 -0.41 -26.02
N PRO A 284 9.71 -1.51 -25.39
CA PRO A 284 10.85 -1.50 -24.48
C PRO A 284 12.21 -1.45 -25.19
N ALA A 285 13.17 -0.78 -24.57
CA ALA A 285 14.59 -0.86 -24.95
C ALA A 285 15.25 -2.14 -24.39
N VAL A 286 16.56 -2.29 -24.59
CA VAL A 286 17.35 -3.35 -23.96
C VAL A 286 17.33 -3.17 -22.44
N SER A 287 17.22 -4.27 -21.68
CA SER A 287 17.07 -4.25 -20.22
C SER A 287 15.76 -3.63 -19.75
N MET A 288 14.71 -3.73 -20.56
CA MET A 288 13.37 -3.30 -20.17
C MET A 288 12.31 -4.35 -20.45
N LEU A 289 11.20 -4.26 -19.72
CA LEU A 289 9.93 -4.88 -20.07
C LEU A 289 8.99 -3.83 -20.65
N GLY A 290 8.15 -4.20 -21.61
CA GLY A 290 7.16 -3.28 -22.14
C GLY A 290 6.15 -3.87 -23.10
N VAL A 291 5.55 -3.03 -23.96
CA VAL A 291 4.46 -3.42 -24.85
C VAL A 291 4.86 -3.31 -26.33
N VAL A 292 4.62 -4.39 -27.08
CA VAL A 292 4.77 -4.43 -28.55
C VAL A 292 3.50 -5.04 -29.14
N GLU A 293 2.80 -4.27 -29.97
CA GLU A 293 1.60 -4.73 -30.69
C GLU A 293 0.53 -5.41 -29.78
N GLY A 294 0.35 -4.88 -28.56
CA GLY A 294 -0.60 -5.41 -27.58
C GLY A 294 -0.10 -6.61 -26.77
N LEU A 295 1.17 -7.01 -26.94
CA LEU A 295 1.84 -8.04 -26.14
C LEU A 295 2.74 -7.39 -25.09
N LEU A 296 2.70 -7.93 -23.87
CA LEU A 296 3.68 -7.68 -22.81
C LEU A 296 4.94 -8.51 -23.15
N VAL A 297 6.11 -7.87 -23.20
CA VAL A 297 7.36 -8.52 -23.61
C VAL A 297 8.54 -8.21 -22.68
N ASP A 298 9.47 -9.16 -22.58
CA ASP A 298 10.70 -9.12 -21.78
C ASP A 298 11.94 -9.01 -22.68
N ARG A 299 12.65 -7.87 -22.59
CA ARG A 299 13.97 -7.63 -23.18
C ARG A 299 15.05 -7.47 -22.11
N ALA A 300 14.80 -7.94 -20.90
CA ALA A 300 15.69 -7.80 -19.76
C ALA A 300 16.35 -9.13 -19.35
N PHE A 301 15.60 -10.22 -19.32
CA PHE A 301 16.04 -11.47 -18.69
C PHE A 301 16.26 -12.62 -19.68
N ILE A 302 16.42 -12.32 -20.96
CA ILE A 302 16.81 -13.27 -22.01
C ILE A 302 18.27 -13.06 -22.45
N ALA A 303 18.93 -14.11 -22.96
CA ALA A 303 20.31 -14.03 -23.41
C ALA A 303 20.47 -13.11 -24.63
N GLU A 304 19.55 -13.21 -25.60
CA GLU A 304 19.53 -12.47 -26.87
C GLU A 304 18.83 -11.10 -26.76
N ARG A 305 18.84 -10.47 -25.58
CA ARG A 305 18.12 -9.21 -25.26
C ARG A 305 18.40 -8.01 -26.18
N LYS A 306 19.47 -8.06 -26.96
CA LYS A 306 19.79 -7.02 -27.97
C LYS A 306 18.84 -7.09 -29.17
N ASP A 307 18.47 -8.30 -29.59
CA ASP A 307 17.84 -8.55 -30.88
C ASP A 307 16.49 -9.28 -30.75
N SER A 308 16.12 -9.71 -29.55
CA SER A 308 14.90 -10.48 -29.27
C SER A 308 14.14 -9.93 -28.07
N ALA A 309 12.87 -10.35 -27.96
CA ALA A 309 12.01 -10.13 -26.81
C ALA A 309 11.23 -11.43 -26.53
N ALA A 310 11.13 -11.83 -25.27
CA ALA A 310 10.26 -12.94 -24.89
C ALA A 310 8.83 -12.44 -24.67
N GLU A 311 7.86 -13.10 -25.28
CA GLU A 311 6.44 -12.84 -25.00
C GLU A 311 6.10 -13.31 -23.58
N LEU A 312 5.49 -12.42 -22.79
CA LEU A 312 5.05 -12.71 -21.44
C LEU A 312 3.55 -12.96 -21.37
N ALA A 313 2.75 -12.15 -22.04
CA ALA A 313 1.29 -12.23 -22.06
C ALA A 313 0.70 -11.28 -23.11
N SER A 314 -0.57 -11.45 -23.45
CA SER A 314 -1.35 -10.45 -24.18
C SER A 314 -1.97 -9.44 -23.22
N MET A 315 -2.17 -8.19 -23.65
CA MET A 315 -2.98 -7.24 -22.89
C MET A 315 -4.40 -7.77 -22.61
N ALA A 316 -4.95 -8.61 -23.49
CA ALA A 316 -6.25 -9.24 -23.28
C ALA A 316 -6.25 -10.24 -22.11
N ASP A 317 -5.09 -10.77 -21.72
CA ASP A 317 -4.95 -11.65 -20.57
C ASP A 317 -5.13 -10.89 -19.23
N LEU A 318 -5.09 -9.55 -19.23
CA LEU A 318 -5.31 -8.70 -18.04
C LEU A 318 -6.79 -8.43 -17.74
N GLY A 319 -7.70 -8.88 -18.61
CA GLY A 319 -9.14 -8.70 -18.47
C GLY A 319 -9.78 -7.90 -19.61
N PRO A 320 -11.11 -7.64 -19.52
CA PRO A 320 -11.87 -6.99 -20.59
C PRO A 320 -11.46 -5.54 -20.85
N VAL A 321 -10.87 -4.89 -19.84
CA VAL A 321 -10.28 -3.56 -19.94
C VAL A 321 -8.88 -3.67 -19.33
N ALA A 322 -7.88 -3.23 -20.08
CA ALA A 322 -6.49 -3.19 -19.63
C ALA A 322 -5.98 -1.74 -19.62
N PRO A 323 -6.33 -0.94 -18.60
CA PRO A 323 -5.85 0.43 -18.48
C PRO A 323 -4.33 0.50 -18.42
N ARG A 324 -3.76 1.62 -18.85
CA ARG A 324 -2.29 1.84 -18.86
C ARG A 324 -1.62 1.53 -17.51
N HIS A 325 -2.22 1.95 -16.40
CA HIS A 325 -1.65 1.67 -15.07
C HIS A 325 -1.70 0.18 -14.69
N MET A 326 -2.70 -0.58 -15.18
CA MET A 326 -2.78 -2.02 -14.96
C MET A 326 -1.71 -2.75 -15.76
N VAL A 327 -1.48 -2.33 -17.01
CA VAL A 327 -0.37 -2.80 -17.85
C VAL A 327 0.98 -2.51 -17.17
N ALA A 328 1.17 -1.29 -16.64
CA ALA A 328 2.37 -0.92 -15.90
C ALA A 328 2.59 -1.80 -14.66
N ASN A 329 1.55 -2.04 -13.85
CA ASN A 329 1.61 -2.94 -12.70
C ASN A 329 1.96 -4.38 -13.10
N ALA A 330 1.38 -4.89 -14.20
CA ALA A 330 1.67 -6.22 -14.71
C ALA A 330 3.13 -6.35 -15.18
N LEU A 331 3.66 -5.34 -15.86
CA LEU A 331 5.07 -5.30 -16.30
C LEU A 331 6.03 -5.22 -15.11
N ALA A 332 5.71 -4.43 -14.09
CA ALA A 332 6.52 -4.34 -12.87
C ALA A 332 6.52 -5.67 -12.08
N ALA A 333 5.34 -6.30 -11.92
CA ALA A 333 5.21 -7.63 -11.33
C ALA A 333 6.01 -8.68 -12.12
N ALA A 334 5.88 -8.67 -13.45
CA ALA A 334 6.64 -9.54 -14.34
C ALA A 334 8.15 -9.32 -14.18
N ALA A 335 8.63 -8.08 -14.13
CA ALA A 335 10.05 -7.78 -13.94
C ALA A 335 10.60 -8.36 -12.63
N LEU A 336 9.84 -8.26 -11.53
CA LEU A 336 10.21 -8.82 -10.23
C LEU A 336 10.36 -10.35 -10.29
N VAL A 337 9.36 -11.05 -10.83
CA VAL A 337 9.40 -12.52 -10.88
C VAL A 337 10.38 -13.05 -11.93
N ARG A 338 10.61 -12.30 -13.03
CA ARG A 338 11.66 -12.62 -14.01
C ARG A 338 13.05 -12.46 -13.39
N ALA A 339 13.27 -11.45 -12.55
CA ALA A 339 14.51 -11.32 -11.76
C ALA A 339 14.71 -12.47 -10.76
N TYR A 340 13.62 -13.00 -10.21
CA TYR A 340 13.64 -14.18 -9.35
C TYR A 340 14.00 -15.47 -10.13
N GLY A 341 13.55 -15.57 -11.39
CA GLY A 341 13.81 -16.70 -12.28
C GLY A 341 12.54 -17.41 -12.77
N VAL A 342 11.36 -16.82 -12.61
CA VAL A 342 10.08 -17.39 -13.06
C VAL A 342 9.97 -17.34 -14.58
N GLU A 343 9.72 -18.47 -15.25
CA GLU A 343 9.62 -18.54 -16.72
C GLU A 343 8.42 -17.77 -17.31
N PRO A 344 8.50 -17.26 -18.56
CA PRO A 344 7.42 -16.49 -19.20
C PRO A 344 6.05 -17.17 -19.17
N ALA A 345 5.99 -18.49 -19.34
CA ALA A 345 4.74 -19.24 -19.29
C ALA A 345 4.01 -19.12 -17.93
N ALA A 346 4.77 -19.12 -16.83
CA ALA A 346 4.22 -18.94 -15.49
C ALA A 346 3.83 -17.48 -15.23
N VAL A 347 4.54 -16.50 -15.82
CA VAL A 347 4.12 -15.09 -15.80
C VAL A 347 2.74 -14.94 -16.42
N ARG A 348 2.54 -15.50 -17.63
CA ARG A 348 1.22 -15.49 -18.30
C ARG A 348 0.13 -16.12 -17.45
N GLN A 349 0.40 -17.32 -16.93
CA GLN A 349 -0.56 -18.07 -16.14
C GLN A 349 -0.92 -17.33 -14.84
N GLY A 350 0.05 -16.69 -14.19
CA GLY A 350 -0.19 -15.83 -13.03
C GLY A 350 -1.10 -14.64 -13.34
N LEU A 351 -0.90 -13.97 -14.46
CA LEU A 351 -1.78 -12.87 -14.88
C LEU A 351 -3.22 -13.34 -15.13
N LEU A 352 -3.39 -14.51 -15.77
CA LEU A 352 -4.71 -15.10 -16.00
C LEU A 352 -5.39 -15.55 -14.70
N ASN A 353 -4.61 -16.01 -13.72
CA ASN A 353 -5.12 -16.46 -12.42
C ASN A 353 -5.40 -15.29 -11.46
N TYR A 354 -4.82 -14.12 -11.70
CA TYR A 354 -4.96 -12.98 -10.82
C TYR A 354 -6.37 -12.40 -10.90
N LEU A 355 -7.04 -12.37 -9.75
CA LEU A 355 -8.32 -11.72 -9.57
C LEU A 355 -8.08 -10.35 -8.93
N PRO A 356 -8.43 -9.24 -9.61
CA PRO A 356 -8.35 -7.92 -8.99
C PRO A 356 -9.18 -7.87 -7.71
N GLY A 357 -8.61 -7.31 -6.64
CA GLY A 357 -9.34 -7.09 -5.39
C GLY A 357 -10.52 -6.13 -5.58
N ASP A 358 -11.51 -6.26 -4.70
CA ASP A 358 -12.72 -5.42 -4.71
C ASP A 358 -12.41 -3.91 -4.73
N HIS A 359 -13.31 -3.15 -5.35
CA HIS A 359 -13.27 -1.69 -5.44
C HIS A 359 -12.07 -1.11 -6.22
N ARG A 360 -11.49 -1.87 -7.16
CA ARG A 360 -10.39 -1.43 -8.05
C ARG A 360 -10.80 -1.57 -9.52
N ILE A 361 -11.31 -0.48 -10.11
CA ILE A 361 -11.90 -0.46 -11.47
C ILE A 361 -12.80 -1.69 -11.68
N GLN A 362 -13.63 -1.97 -10.69
CA GLN A 362 -14.48 -3.16 -10.62
C GLN A 362 -15.76 -2.89 -11.43
N PRO A 363 -16.01 -3.61 -12.53
CA PRO A 363 -17.29 -3.53 -13.21
C PRO A 363 -18.38 -4.09 -12.28
N VAL A 364 -19.39 -3.28 -11.98
CA VAL A 364 -20.50 -3.65 -11.09
C VAL A 364 -21.69 -4.15 -11.91
N ALA A 365 -22.06 -3.40 -12.93
CA ALA A 365 -23.20 -3.72 -13.80
C ALA A 365 -23.01 -3.11 -15.20
N LYS A 366 -23.68 -3.69 -16.19
CA LYS A 366 -23.87 -3.08 -17.51
C LYS A 366 -25.36 -3.15 -17.87
N GLN A 367 -26.03 -2.01 -17.87
CA GLN A 367 -27.48 -1.91 -18.12
C GLN A 367 -27.78 -0.76 -19.07
N ASN A 368 -28.69 -0.96 -20.02
CA ASN A 368 -29.08 0.04 -21.03
C ASN A 368 -27.89 0.66 -21.77
N GLY A 369 -26.81 -0.10 -21.94
CA GLY A 369 -25.57 0.33 -22.58
C GLY A 369 -24.64 1.18 -21.71
N VAL A 370 -24.99 1.45 -20.44
CA VAL A 370 -24.17 2.16 -19.45
C VAL A 370 -23.34 1.16 -18.66
N LEU A 371 -22.04 1.42 -18.51
CA LEU A 371 -21.15 0.65 -17.65
C LEU A 371 -21.00 1.31 -16.28
N TRP A 372 -21.22 0.57 -15.20
CA TRP A 372 -21.05 1.05 -13.83
C TRP A 372 -19.77 0.49 -13.24
N VAL A 373 -18.85 1.35 -12.81
CA VAL A 373 -17.51 0.96 -12.34
C VAL A 373 -17.24 1.50 -10.95
N ASN A 374 -16.89 0.60 -10.04
CA ASN A 374 -16.46 0.90 -8.68
C ASN A 374 -14.94 0.99 -8.60
N ASP A 375 -14.41 2.17 -8.32
CA ASP A 375 -13.00 2.40 -8.01
C ASP A 375 -12.84 3.22 -6.71
N SER A 376 -13.60 2.87 -5.66
CA SER A 376 -13.59 3.59 -4.37
C SER A 376 -12.20 3.67 -3.71
N LYS A 377 -11.26 2.82 -4.12
CA LYS A 377 -9.84 2.87 -3.73
C LYS A 377 -9.08 4.08 -4.31
N ALA A 378 -9.61 4.80 -5.29
CA ALA A 378 -9.03 6.03 -5.81
C ALA A 378 -9.17 7.21 -4.83
N THR A 379 -8.44 7.16 -3.71
CA THR A 379 -8.56 8.10 -2.59
C THR A 379 -7.70 9.36 -2.71
N ASN A 380 -7.03 9.57 -3.85
CA ASN A 380 -6.23 10.76 -4.14
C ASN A 380 -6.36 11.13 -5.65
N PRO A 381 -6.02 12.36 -6.06
CA PRO A 381 -6.14 12.80 -7.45
C PRO A 381 -5.40 11.91 -8.45
N HIS A 382 -4.18 11.47 -8.12
CA HIS A 382 -3.40 10.61 -9.02
C HIS A 382 -4.08 9.26 -9.29
N ALA A 383 -4.68 8.64 -8.26
CA ALA A 383 -5.41 7.39 -8.43
C ALA A 383 -6.70 7.60 -9.27
N ALA A 384 -7.41 8.69 -9.05
CA ALA A 384 -8.59 9.03 -9.84
C ALA A 384 -8.24 9.32 -11.31
N SER A 385 -7.12 10.00 -11.57
CA SER A 385 -6.61 10.22 -12.94
C SER A 385 -6.35 8.90 -13.66
N ALA A 386 -5.72 7.95 -12.96
CA ALA A 386 -5.45 6.62 -13.50
C ALA A 386 -6.74 5.86 -13.87
N ALA A 387 -7.82 6.03 -13.09
CA ALA A 387 -9.13 5.45 -13.34
C ALA A 387 -9.86 6.15 -14.50
N LEU A 388 -9.92 7.48 -14.48
CA LEU A 388 -10.54 8.31 -15.51
C LEU A 388 -9.92 8.06 -16.89
N SER A 389 -8.60 7.86 -16.93
CA SER A 389 -7.86 7.53 -18.15
C SER A 389 -8.37 6.27 -18.86
N ALA A 390 -9.00 5.33 -18.15
CA ALA A 390 -9.50 4.08 -18.71
C ALA A 390 -10.79 4.21 -19.55
N PHE A 391 -11.50 5.35 -19.47
CA PHE A 391 -12.84 5.51 -20.03
C PHE A 391 -13.00 6.86 -20.77
N GLN A 392 -13.79 6.90 -21.85
CA GLN A 392 -13.88 8.07 -22.74
C GLN A 392 -15.07 9.00 -22.46
N ASN A 393 -16.25 8.47 -22.13
CA ASN A 393 -17.44 9.26 -21.80
C ASN A 393 -17.83 8.94 -20.36
N VAL A 394 -17.52 9.83 -19.43
CA VAL A 394 -17.58 9.55 -17.99
C VAL A 394 -18.58 10.45 -17.28
N VAL A 395 -19.53 9.83 -16.58
CA VAL A 395 -20.26 10.46 -15.48
C VAL A 395 -19.48 10.14 -14.21
N TRP A 396 -18.78 11.14 -13.68
CA TRP A 396 -17.81 10.94 -12.61
C TRP A 396 -18.45 11.22 -11.26
N ILE A 397 -18.39 10.27 -10.32
CA ILE A 397 -18.79 10.52 -8.94
C ILE A 397 -17.53 10.75 -8.10
N ALA A 398 -17.45 11.95 -7.51
CA ALA A 398 -16.21 12.51 -6.99
C ALA A 398 -16.39 13.27 -5.68
N GLY A 399 -15.35 13.26 -4.83
CA GLY A 399 -15.31 14.01 -3.58
C GLY A 399 -15.21 13.14 -2.32
N GLY A 400 -15.17 13.81 -1.17
CA GLY A 400 -14.81 13.25 0.12
C GLY A 400 -13.86 14.18 0.87
N LEU A 401 -13.10 13.62 1.82
CA LEU A 401 -12.11 14.38 2.59
C LEU A 401 -10.85 14.68 1.75
N SER A 402 -10.71 15.94 1.34
CA SER A 402 -9.66 16.45 0.42
C SER A 402 -8.23 16.37 0.97
N LYS A 403 -8.02 16.44 2.29
CA LYS A 403 -6.67 16.47 2.92
C LYS A 403 -5.69 17.50 2.31
N GLY A 404 -6.21 18.59 1.71
CA GLY A 404 -5.40 19.67 1.13
C GLY A 404 -4.79 19.36 -0.24
N VAL A 405 -5.29 18.36 -0.97
CA VAL A 405 -4.82 18.06 -2.33
C VAL A 405 -5.37 19.06 -3.34
N ASN A 406 -4.57 19.36 -4.38
CA ASN A 406 -5.00 20.21 -5.49
C ASN A 406 -5.57 19.35 -6.64
N TYR A 407 -6.77 19.69 -7.14
CA TYR A 407 -7.46 18.98 -8.22
C TYR A 407 -7.26 19.58 -9.61
N ASP A 408 -6.50 20.66 -9.76
CA ASP A 408 -6.42 21.45 -11.00
C ASP A 408 -5.96 20.63 -12.21
N GLU A 409 -4.80 19.98 -12.10
CA GLU A 409 -4.28 19.18 -13.21
C GLU A 409 -5.15 17.95 -13.49
N LEU A 410 -5.73 17.34 -12.45
CA LEU A 410 -6.68 16.22 -12.60
C LEU A 410 -7.88 16.64 -13.47
N VAL A 411 -8.54 17.73 -13.11
CA VAL A 411 -9.72 18.21 -13.82
C VAL A 411 -9.35 18.64 -15.24
N LYS A 412 -8.27 19.42 -15.38
CA LYS A 412 -7.81 19.92 -16.67
C LYS A 412 -7.47 18.80 -17.65
N GLU A 413 -6.81 17.73 -17.18
CA GLU A 413 -6.46 16.57 -18.01
C GLU A 413 -7.71 15.80 -18.46
N HIS A 414 -8.71 15.67 -17.60
CA HIS A 414 -9.89 14.83 -17.87
C HIS A 414 -11.14 15.60 -18.30
N ALA A 415 -11.13 16.93 -18.34
CA ALA A 415 -12.28 17.72 -18.80
C ALA A 415 -12.88 17.23 -20.14
N PRO A 416 -12.09 16.85 -21.18
CA PRO A 416 -12.64 16.39 -22.46
C PRO A 416 -13.44 15.08 -22.41
N ARG A 417 -13.30 14.29 -21.35
CA ARG A 417 -13.98 12.99 -21.16
C ARG A 417 -15.12 13.03 -20.16
N LEU A 418 -15.27 14.14 -19.43
CA LEU A 418 -16.31 14.29 -18.41
C LEU A 418 -17.62 14.76 -19.06
N LYS A 419 -18.65 13.94 -18.92
CA LYS A 419 -20.02 14.29 -19.32
C LYS A 419 -20.77 15.03 -18.22
N ALA A 420 -20.54 14.65 -16.97
CA ALA A 420 -21.05 15.30 -15.77
C ALA A 420 -20.22 14.86 -14.56
N VAL A 421 -20.25 15.66 -13.49
CA VAL A 421 -19.66 15.30 -12.19
C VAL A 421 -20.73 15.33 -11.11
N VAL A 422 -20.88 14.23 -10.37
CA VAL A 422 -21.74 14.14 -9.18
C VAL A 422 -20.86 14.26 -7.95
N LEU A 423 -21.09 15.29 -7.15
CA LEU A 423 -20.28 15.58 -5.96
C LEU A 423 -20.78 14.84 -4.72
N ILE A 424 -19.85 14.23 -4.00
CA ILE A 424 -20.03 13.63 -2.66
C ILE A 424 -18.98 14.23 -1.69
N GLY A 425 -19.13 13.96 -0.40
CA GLY A 425 -18.25 14.46 0.66
C GLY A 425 -18.78 15.71 1.35
N THR A 426 -18.40 15.98 2.59
CA THR A 426 -18.94 17.10 3.39
C THR A 426 -18.44 18.48 2.97
N ASP A 427 -17.28 18.53 2.31
CA ASP A 427 -16.68 19.75 1.76
C ASP A 427 -16.23 19.49 0.32
N THR A 428 -16.89 20.14 -0.63
CA THR A 428 -16.65 19.98 -2.07
C THR A 428 -16.04 21.21 -2.72
N ALA A 429 -15.75 22.26 -1.94
CA ALA A 429 -15.45 23.58 -2.47
C ALA A 429 -14.20 23.60 -3.36
N ASP A 430 -13.13 22.89 -2.96
CA ASP A 430 -11.88 22.84 -3.73
C ASP A 430 -12.06 22.15 -5.09
N LEU A 431 -12.78 21.03 -5.12
CA LEU A 431 -13.04 20.28 -6.35
C LEU A 431 -14.00 21.05 -7.27
N GLU A 432 -15.05 21.65 -6.70
CA GLU A 432 -15.98 22.50 -7.45
C GLU A 432 -15.28 23.73 -8.04
N ALA A 433 -14.40 24.39 -7.28
CA ALA A 433 -13.59 25.50 -7.75
C ALA A 433 -12.62 25.10 -8.87
N SER A 434 -12.06 23.88 -8.82
CA SER A 434 -11.24 23.34 -9.90
C SER A 434 -12.07 23.05 -11.16
N LEU A 435 -13.23 22.40 -11.02
CA LEU A 435 -14.19 22.15 -12.10
C LEU A 435 -14.63 23.44 -12.78
N GLN A 436 -14.99 24.46 -12.00
CA GLN A 436 -15.40 25.76 -12.54
C GLN A 436 -14.29 26.47 -13.33
N ARG A 437 -13.02 26.28 -12.94
CA ARG A 437 -11.87 26.91 -13.60
C ARG A 437 -11.44 26.17 -14.86
N HIS A 438 -11.42 24.85 -14.83
CA HIS A 438 -10.78 24.02 -15.88
C HIS A 438 -11.76 23.22 -16.73
N ALA A 439 -13.03 23.09 -16.29
CA ALA A 439 -14.09 22.36 -16.98
C ALA A 439 -15.47 23.07 -16.85
N PRO A 440 -15.59 24.37 -17.16
CA PRO A 440 -16.80 25.17 -16.90
C PRO A 440 -18.05 24.68 -17.65
N ASP A 441 -17.87 23.95 -18.75
CA ASP A 441 -18.97 23.40 -19.56
C ASP A 441 -19.45 22.03 -19.06
N VAL A 442 -18.75 21.41 -18.10
CA VAL A 442 -19.14 20.11 -17.53
C VAL A 442 -20.20 20.35 -16.46
N PRO A 443 -21.42 19.80 -16.61
CA PRO A 443 -22.45 19.89 -15.58
C PRO A 443 -21.97 19.31 -14.25
N VAL A 444 -22.08 20.11 -13.20
CA VAL A 444 -21.80 19.69 -11.83
C VAL A 444 -23.13 19.51 -11.10
N ILE A 445 -23.37 18.28 -10.65
CA ILE A 445 -24.52 17.91 -9.83
C ILE A 445 -24.02 17.95 -8.39
N GLY A 446 -24.41 19.00 -7.67
CA GLY A 446 -24.04 19.20 -6.27
C GLY A 446 -24.64 18.14 -5.35
N GLN A 447 -24.33 18.25 -4.05
CA GLN A 447 -24.90 17.33 -3.06
C GLN A 447 -26.44 17.27 -3.19
N PRO A 448 -27.03 16.08 -3.16
CA PRO A 448 -28.47 15.94 -3.08
C PRO A 448 -28.99 16.73 -1.88
N LYS A 449 -29.96 17.62 -2.09
CA LYS A 449 -30.63 18.38 -1.02
C LYS A 449 -31.48 17.44 -0.16
N GLY A 450 -30.86 16.66 0.71
CA GLY A 450 -31.54 15.89 1.75
C GLY A 450 -31.50 16.65 3.07
N ASP A 451 -32.56 17.38 3.42
CA ASP A 451 -32.95 17.85 4.76
C ASP A 451 -31.85 18.16 5.80
N THR A 452 -30.70 18.69 5.38
CA THR A 452 -29.64 19.15 6.30
C THR A 452 -29.97 20.48 6.97
N GLU A 453 -31.06 21.14 6.57
CA GLU A 453 -31.49 22.44 7.11
C GLU A 453 -32.46 22.37 8.31
N LYS A 454 -32.87 21.18 8.79
CA LYS A 454 -33.82 21.08 9.93
C LYS A 454 -33.30 20.43 11.22
N VAL A 455 -32.00 20.22 11.35
CA VAL A 455 -31.38 19.81 12.62
C VAL A 455 -30.22 20.74 13.00
N GLN A 456 -30.49 22.05 12.98
CA GLN A 456 -29.68 23.04 13.69
C GLN A 456 -30.47 23.63 14.85
N THR A 457 -30.96 22.77 15.75
CA THR A 457 -31.39 23.22 17.07
C THR A 457 -30.92 22.22 18.14
N ALA A 458 -30.16 22.78 19.09
CA ALA A 458 -29.75 22.23 20.38
C ALA A 458 -28.66 21.13 20.39
N GLY A 459 -27.39 21.56 20.49
CA GLY A 459 -26.48 21.16 21.58
C GLY A 459 -26.14 19.69 21.82
N ALA A 460 -26.40 18.77 20.89
CA ALA A 460 -26.03 17.36 20.99
C ALA A 460 -24.99 16.99 19.92
N ALA A 461 -24.08 16.09 20.26
CA ALA A 461 -23.03 15.56 19.39
C ALA A 461 -23.58 15.16 18.01
N ALA A 462 -22.83 15.47 16.95
CA ALA A 462 -23.17 15.18 15.56
C ALA A 462 -23.70 13.75 15.39
N SER A 463 -24.98 13.62 15.02
CA SER A 463 -25.60 12.35 14.62
C SER A 463 -25.11 11.98 13.21
N PRO A 464 -24.85 10.69 12.90
CA PRO A 464 -24.13 10.28 11.70
C PRO A 464 -24.97 10.48 10.43
N ILE A 465 -24.39 11.15 9.44
CA ILE A 465 -24.91 11.18 8.06
C ILE A 465 -24.64 9.80 7.44
N PHE A 466 -25.69 9.13 6.97
CA PHE A 466 -25.67 7.78 6.41
C PHE A 466 -25.01 7.78 5.02
N GLY A 467 -23.73 7.40 4.94
CA GLY A 467 -22.99 7.31 3.67
C GLY A 467 -23.73 6.51 2.58
N ASP A 468 -24.48 5.47 2.97
CA ASP A 468 -25.32 4.67 2.06
C ASP A 468 -26.38 5.51 1.34
N THR A 469 -27.08 6.39 2.08
CA THR A 469 -28.10 7.28 1.51
C THR A 469 -27.48 8.28 0.54
N VAL A 470 -26.33 8.86 0.90
CA VAL A 470 -25.58 9.77 0.02
C VAL A 470 -25.21 9.07 -1.28
N MET A 471 -24.72 7.83 -1.17
CA MET A 471 -24.32 7.05 -2.33
C MET A 471 -25.50 6.65 -3.22
N ALA A 472 -26.61 6.22 -2.62
CA ALA A 472 -27.84 5.89 -3.35
C ALA A 472 -28.34 7.09 -4.16
N GLN A 473 -28.33 8.29 -3.57
CA GLN A 473 -28.70 9.51 -4.26
C GLN A 473 -27.70 9.87 -5.37
N ALA A 474 -26.40 9.73 -5.14
CA ALA A 474 -25.38 9.98 -6.16
C ALA A 474 -25.52 9.04 -7.38
N VAL A 475 -25.80 7.75 -7.12
CA VAL A 475 -26.09 6.76 -8.17
C VAL A 475 -27.36 7.10 -8.94
N ALA A 476 -28.42 7.53 -8.24
CA ALA A 476 -29.65 7.98 -8.89
C ALA A 476 -29.42 9.20 -9.79
N SER A 477 -28.72 10.22 -9.29
CA SER A 477 -28.37 11.41 -10.09
C SER A 477 -27.48 11.08 -11.29
N ALA A 478 -26.53 10.15 -11.14
CA ALA A 478 -25.72 9.69 -12.26
C ALA A 478 -26.57 8.96 -13.32
N ALA A 479 -27.57 8.18 -12.90
CA ALA A 479 -28.48 7.47 -13.79
C ALA A 479 -29.36 8.42 -14.63
N GLU A 480 -29.75 9.58 -14.09
CA GLU A 480 -30.57 10.57 -14.81
C GLU A 480 -29.85 11.20 -16.01
N VAL A 481 -28.51 11.27 -15.97
CA VAL A 481 -27.70 11.89 -17.02
C VAL A 481 -26.97 10.91 -17.93
N ALA A 482 -26.73 9.68 -17.45
CA ALA A 482 -26.04 8.64 -18.19
C ALA A 482 -26.90 8.11 -19.34
N VAL A 483 -26.28 7.86 -20.50
CA VAL A 483 -26.92 7.24 -21.67
C VAL A 483 -26.07 6.10 -22.22
N SER A 484 -26.65 5.28 -23.10
CA SER A 484 -25.93 4.17 -23.75
C SER A 484 -24.58 4.62 -24.34
N GLY A 485 -23.51 3.91 -23.97
CA GLY A 485 -22.13 4.25 -24.34
C GLY A 485 -21.34 4.98 -23.25
N ASP A 486 -22.00 5.48 -22.20
CA ASP A 486 -21.34 6.12 -21.06
C ASP A 486 -20.79 5.11 -20.04
N THR A 487 -19.84 5.58 -19.24
CA THR A 487 -19.40 4.93 -18.00
C THR A 487 -19.73 5.81 -16.81
N VAL A 488 -20.45 5.26 -15.83
CA VAL A 488 -20.57 5.87 -14.50
C VAL A 488 -19.40 5.35 -13.65
N LEU A 489 -18.49 6.25 -13.29
CA LEU A 489 -17.25 5.90 -12.59
C LEU A 489 -17.25 6.49 -11.18
N MET A 490 -17.20 5.61 -10.18
CA MET A 490 -16.92 5.98 -8.80
C MET A 490 -15.41 6.00 -8.56
N ALA A 491 -14.76 7.14 -8.78
CA ALA A 491 -13.32 7.33 -8.57
C ALA A 491 -13.07 8.62 -7.76
N PRO A 492 -13.26 8.60 -6.44
CA PRO A 492 -13.61 9.79 -5.64
C PRO A 492 -12.53 10.88 -5.55
N ALA A 493 -11.27 10.60 -5.91
CA ALA A 493 -10.11 11.48 -5.76
C ALA A 493 -9.81 11.93 -4.32
N ALA A 494 -10.56 11.46 -3.33
CA ALA A 494 -10.49 11.87 -1.93
C ALA A 494 -10.73 10.71 -0.95
N ALA A 495 -10.29 10.90 0.30
CA ALA A 495 -10.53 9.95 1.38
C ALA A 495 -12.03 9.89 1.74
N SER A 496 -12.48 8.78 2.34
CA SER A 496 -13.90 8.50 2.57
C SER A 496 -14.42 8.89 3.96
N MET A 497 -13.51 9.26 4.88
CA MET A 497 -13.75 9.26 6.34
C MET A 497 -14.71 10.34 6.84
N ASP A 498 -15.11 11.26 5.97
CA ASP A 498 -16.08 12.32 6.24
C ASP A 498 -17.53 11.82 6.19
N GLN A 499 -17.83 10.81 5.36
CA GLN A 499 -19.18 10.27 5.17
C GLN A 499 -19.27 8.74 5.34
N PHE A 500 -18.14 8.03 5.33
CA PHE A 500 -18.08 6.57 5.35
C PHE A 500 -17.02 6.08 6.35
N SER A 501 -17.25 4.90 6.96
CA SER A 501 -16.31 4.29 7.89
C SER A 501 -14.98 3.85 7.24
N SER A 502 -14.98 3.62 5.92
CA SER A 502 -13.80 3.25 5.15
C SER A 502 -14.07 3.39 3.64
N TYR A 503 -13.02 3.27 2.82
CA TYR A 503 -13.21 3.23 1.37
C TYR A 503 -13.99 1.97 0.94
N ALA A 504 -13.89 0.87 1.70
CA ALA A 504 -14.59 -0.38 1.40
C ALA A 504 -16.09 -0.17 1.60
N HIS A 505 -16.48 0.41 2.74
CA HIS A 505 -17.86 0.81 3.00
C HIS A 505 -18.43 1.72 1.90
N ARG A 506 -17.67 2.72 1.44
CA ARG A 506 -18.07 3.57 0.30
C ARG A 506 -18.24 2.78 -1.01
N GLY A 507 -17.37 1.82 -1.25
CA GLY A 507 -17.42 0.95 -2.43
C GLY A 507 -18.61 -0.02 -2.39
N ASP A 508 -18.89 -0.60 -1.22
CA ASP A 508 -20.05 -1.48 -0.98
C ASP A 508 -21.36 -0.72 -1.14
N ALA A 509 -21.44 0.50 -0.59
CA ALA A 509 -22.59 1.38 -0.78
C ALA A 509 -22.86 1.65 -2.26
N PHE A 510 -21.82 1.87 -3.07
CA PHE A 510 -21.96 2.07 -4.51
C PHE A 510 -22.45 0.79 -5.21
N ILE A 511 -21.85 -0.36 -4.88
CA ILE A 511 -22.27 -1.65 -5.45
C ILE A 511 -23.75 -1.92 -5.14
N GLN A 512 -24.16 -1.69 -3.89
CA GLN A 512 -25.53 -1.92 -3.45
C GLN A 512 -26.50 -0.98 -4.16
N ALA A 513 -26.21 0.32 -4.19
CA ALA A 513 -27.05 1.31 -4.87
C ALA A 513 -27.20 1.01 -6.38
N VAL A 514 -26.14 0.57 -7.05
CA VAL A 514 -26.20 0.17 -8.46
C VAL A 514 -27.06 -1.09 -8.65
N ARG A 515 -26.93 -2.09 -7.76
CA ARG A 515 -27.78 -3.30 -7.84
C ARG A 515 -29.25 -2.97 -7.67
N GLU A 516 -29.59 -2.16 -6.66
CA GLU A 516 -30.97 -1.74 -6.40
C GLU A 516 -31.56 -0.95 -7.59
N LEU A 517 -30.77 -0.07 -8.20
CA LEU A 517 -31.16 0.64 -9.42
C LEU A 517 -31.45 -0.33 -10.57
N VAL A 518 -30.56 -1.31 -10.78
CA VAL A 518 -30.68 -2.29 -11.87
C VAL A 518 -31.91 -3.18 -11.70
N GLU A 519 -32.15 -3.67 -10.48
CA GLU A 519 -33.31 -4.49 -10.12
C GLU A 519 -34.62 -3.71 -10.26
N GLY A 520 -34.67 -2.46 -9.79
CA GLY A 520 -35.86 -1.61 -9.91
C GLY A 520 -36.22 -1.29 -11.36
N GLN A 521 -35.23 -1.09 -12.23
CA GLN A 521 -35.46 -0.88 -13.67
C GLN A 521 -35.95 -2.15 -14.39
N ALA A 522 -35.49 -3.33 -13.97
CA ALA A 522 -35.96 -4.60 -14.54
C ALA A 522 -37.45 -4.83 -14.24
N GLN A 523 -37.89 -4.58 -13.00
CA GLN A 523 -39.30 -4.69 -12.59
C GLN A 523 -40.20 -3.70 -13.35
N ALA A 524 -39.76 -2.46 -13.56
CA ALA A 524 -40.51 -1.46 -14.32
C ALA A 524 -40.61 -1.75 -15.83
N THR A 525 -39.82 -2.69 -16.37
CA THR A 525 -39.88 -3.11 -17.78
C THR A 525 -40.78 -4.34 -17.99
N GLU A 526 -41.13 -5.06 -16.92
CA GLU A 526 -42.01 -6.24 -16.93
C GLU A 526 -43.49 -5.89 -16.65
N GLU A 527 -43.77 -4.73 -16.04
CA GLU A 527 -45.10 -4.12 -15.93
C GLU A 527 -45.46 -3.29 -17.18
#